data_AF-A0A8S3KI40-F1
#
_entry.id   AF-A0A8S3KI40-F1
#
_cell.length_a   1.000
_cell.length_b   1.000
_cell.length_c   1.000
_cell.angle_alpha   90.00
_cell.angle_beta   90.00
_cell.angle_gamma   90.00
#
_symmetry.space_group_name_H-M   'P 1'
#
loop_
_entity.id
_entity.type
_entity.pdbx_description
1 polymer ?
#
loop_
_entity_poly.entity_id
_entity_poly.type
_entity_poly.pdbx_seq_one_letter_code
_entity_poly.pdbx_strand_id
1 'polypeptide(L)'
;NLPSDRLRHLEIEANQAFEQYREMYFEGGVSSVYFWDLENGFAGVVLIKKVGDGSKKIKGCWDSIHVIEVQEKQSGRTAHYKLTSTVMLWLQTHKTMSGMMNLGGSLTRQLEADHQITEFSQHIINIG
;
A
#
# COMPACT_ATOMS: atom_id res chain seq x y z
N ASN A 1 -15.20 8.20 11.03
CA ASN A 1 -14.58 9.54 11.16
C ASN A 1 -13.96 9.91 9.84
N LEU A 2 -14.16 11.15 9.39
CA LEU A 2 -13.47 11.70 8.23
C LEU A 2 -12.08 12.19 8.67
N PRO A 3 -11.06 12.14 7.79
CA PRO A 3 -9.76 12.72 8.10
C PRO A 3 -9.87 14.23 8.30
N SER A 4 -8.97 14.81 9.11
CA SER A 4 -8.79 16.26 9.21
C SER A 4 -8.48 16.87 7.85
N ASP A 5 -8.78 18.16 7.64
CA ASP A 5 -8.55 18.83 6.35
C ASP A 5 -7.09 18.72 5.90
N ARG A 6 -6.15 18.86 6.83
CA ARG A 6 -4.72 18.72 6.57
C ARG A 6 -4.37 17.30 6.12
N LEU A 7 -4.88 16.28 6.81
CA LEU A 7 -4.63 14.89 6.47
C LEU A 7 -5.33 14.48 5.17
N ARG A 8 -6.50 15.05 4.87
CA ARG A 8 -7.21 14.85 3.61
C ARG A 8 -6.43 15.38 2.41
N HIS A 9 -5.76 16.53 2.53
CA HIS A 9 -4.88 17.02 1.47
C HIS A 9 -3.73 16.05 1.21
N LEU A 10 -3.07 15.56 2.27
CA LEU A 10 -2.01 14.55 2.16
C LEU A 10 -2.52 13.24 1.55
N GLU A 11 -3.74 12.80 1.90
CA GLU A 11 -4.37 11.61 1.33
C GLU A 11 -4.60 11.74 -0.19
N ILE A 12 -5.00 12.93 -0.67
CA ILE A 12 -5.18 13.20 -2.10
C ILE A 12 -3.83 13.11 -2.83
N GLU A 13 -2.78 13.75 -2.29
CA GLU A 13 -1.43 13.69 -2.85
C GLU A 13 -0.86 12.26 -2.82
N ALA A 14 -1.08 11.53 -1.72
CA ALA A 14 -0.65 10.14 -1.58
C ALA A 14 -1.34 9.24 -2.61
N ASN A 15 -2.65 9.42 -2.85
CA ASN A 15 -3.35 8.69 -3.92
C ASN A 15 -2.70 8.94 -5.29
N GLN A 16 -2.33 10.18 -5.60
CA GLN A 16 -1.65 10.50 -6.87
C GLN A 16 -0.26 9.87 -6.97
N ALA A 17 0.50 9.86 -5.87
CA ALA A 17 1.83 9.22 -5.83
C ALA A 17 1.73 7.70 -5.97
N PHE A 18 0.82 7.05 -5.25
CA PHE A 18 0.64 5.60 -5.31
C PHE A 18 -0.02 5.12 -6.60
N GLU A 19 -0.79 5.97 -7.28
CA GLU A 19 -1.26 5.69 -8.64
C GLU A 19 -0.09 5.62 -9.64
N GLN A 20 0.88 6.52 -9.54
CA GLN A 20 2.10 6.47 -10.36
C GLN A 20 2.95 5.24 -10.01
N TYR A 21 3.12 4.95 -8.71
CA TYR A 21 3.79 3.72 -8.26
C TYR A 21 3.11 2.46 -8.83
N ARG A 22 1.78 2.39 -8.75
CA ARG A 22 1.00 1.30 -9.32
C ARG A 22 1.27 1.17 -10.82
N GLU A 23 1.26 2.27 -11.56
CA GLU A 23 1.51 2.22 -13.00
C GLU A 23 2.92 1.72 -13.33
N MET A 24 3.95 2.24 -12.65
CA MET A 24 5.34 1.84 -12.88
C MET A 24 5.64 0.37 -12.57
N TYR A 25 5.00 -0.20 -11.53
CA TYR A 25 5.30 -1.56 -11.07
C TYR A 25 4.29 -2.62 -11.54
N PHE A 26 3.04 -2.22 -11.76
CA PHE A 26 1.96 -3.16 -12.06
C PHE A 26 1.39 -2.98 -13.47
N GLU A 27 1.66 -1.88 -14.19
CA GLU A 27 1.15 -1.61 -15.54
C GLU A 27 -0.37 -1.87 -15.63
N GLY A 28 -1.14 -1.18 -14.79
CA GLY A 28 -2.59 -1.37 -14.62
C GLY A 28 -3.00 -1.84 -13.22
N GLY A 29 -4.27 -2.21 -13.08
CA GLY A 29 -4.89 -2.50 -11.78
C GLY A 29 -5.53 -1.26 -11.15
N VAL A 30 -5.82 -1.32 -9.86
CA VAL A 30 -6.42 -0.22 -9.07
C VAL A 30 -5.61 -0.02 -7.80
N SER A 31 -5.38 1.24 -7.43
CA SER A 31 -4.81 1.61 -6.14
C SER A 31 -5.72 2.55 -5.38
N SER A 32 -5.62 2.54 -4.06
CA SER A 32 -6.31 3.50 -3.18
C SER A 32 -5.52 3.70 -1.91
N VAL A 33 -5.48 4.95 -1.43
CA VAL A 33 -4.87 5.33 -0.17
C VAL A 33 -5.94 5.94 0.73
N TYR A 34 -5.98 5.51 1.98
CA TYR A 34 -6.87 6.06 3.00
C TYR A 34 -6.09 6.38 4.26
N PHE A 35 -6.27 7.57 4.81
CA PHE A 35 -5.64 8.05 6.04
C PHE A 35 -6.67 8.39 7.10
N TRP A 36 -6.28 8.27 8.38
CA TRP A 36 -7.08 8.67 9.52
C TRP A 36 -6.20 9.20 10.65
N ASP A 37 -6.71 10.18 11.38
CA ASP A 37 -5.99 10.84 12.46
C ASP A 37 -5.83 9.91 13.68
N LEU A 38 -4.71 10.06 14.39
CA LEU A 38 -4.42 9.49 15.70
C LEU A 38 -4.14 10.62 16.71
N GLU A 39 -4.04 10.30 18.00
CA GLU A 39 -3.71 11.29 19.03
C GLU A 39 -2.32 11.93 18.81
N ASN A 40 -1.33 11.13 18.41
CA ASN A 40 0.06 11.56 18.23
C ASN A 40 0.58 11.26 16.80
N GLY A 41 -0.21 11.63 15.78
CA GLY A 41 0.14 11.46 14.38
C GLY A 41 -1.05 10.97 13.55
N PHE A 42 -0.81 10.04 12.63
CA PHE A 42 -1.86 9.48 11.79
C PHE A 42 -1.52 8.05 11.39
N ALA A 43 -2.51 7.32 10.89
CA ALA A 43 -2.30 6.04 10.26
C ALA A 43 -2.98 5.99 8.90
N GLY A 44 -2.61 4.98 8.13
CA GLY A 44 -3.01 4.85 6.75
C GLY A 44 -3.02 3.43 6.24
N VAL A 45 -3.73 3.24 5.14
CA VAL A 45 -3.64 2.02 4.35
C VAL A 45 -3.45 2.36 2.88
N VAL A 46 -2.47 1.72 2.26
CA VAL A 46 -2.30 1.68 0.80
C VAL A 46 -2.76 0.32 0.31
N LEU A 47 -3.71 0.34 -0.62
CA LEU A 47 -4.29 -0.83 -1.25
C LEU A 47 -3.89 -0.86 -2.72
N ILE A 48 -3.43 -2.00 -3.21
CA ILE A 48 -3.18 -2.23 -4.64
C ILE A 48 -3.81 -3.55 -5.03
N LYS A 49 -4.62 -3.54 -6.09
CA LYS A 49 -5.21 -4.74 -6.68
C LYS A 49 -4.88 -4.82 -8.16
N LYS A 50 -4.20 -5.88 -8.56
CA LYS A 50 -3.97 -6.21 -9.97
C LYS A 50 -4.55 -7.58 -10.28
N VAL A 51 -5.55 -7.60 -11.16
CA VAL A 51 -6.06 -8.84 -11.74
C VAL A 51 -5.30 -9.07 -13.05
N GLY A 52 -4.91 -10.32 -13.30
CA GLY A 52 -4.29 -10.71 -14.56
C GLY A 52 -5.21 -10.41 -15.76
N ASP A 53 -4.62 -10.37 -16.95
CA ASP A 53 -5.27 -10.06 -18.25
C ASP A 53 -6.43 -11.01 -18.67
N GLY A 54 -6.83 -11.94 -17.80
CA GLY A 54 -7.90 -12.86 -18.06
C GLY A 54 -7.54 -13.97 -19.04
N SER A 55 -6.24 -14.25 -19.27
CA SER A 55 -5.84 -15.39 -20.09
C SER A 55 -6.58 -16.67 -19.64
N LYS A 56 -7.19 -17.40 -20.58
CA LYS A 56 -7.97 -18.61 -20.25
C LYS A 56 -7.10 -19.71 -19.61
N LYS A 57 -5.79 -19.66 -19.79
CA LYS A 57 -4.83 -20.69 -19.33
C LYS A 57 -4.20 -20.36 -17.98
N ILE A 58 -4.04 -19.08 -17.66
CA ILE A 58 -3.41 -18.58 -16.43
C ILE A 58 -4.24 -17.42 -15.92
N LYS A 59 -4.90 -17.62 -14.77
CA LYS A 59 -5.56 -16.57 -14.01
C LYS A 59 -4.68 -16.20 -12.83
N GLY A 60 -4.58 -14.92 -12.54
CA GLY A 60 -3.79 -14.41 -11.43
C GLY A 60 -4.46 -13.21 -10.78
N CYS A 61 -4.26 -13.06 -9.48
CA CYS A 61 -4.66 -11.89 -8.73
C CYS A 61 -3.56 -11.56 -7.71
N TRP A 62 -3.20 -10.29 -7.68
CA TRP A 62 -2.30 -9.69 -6.71
C TRP A 62 -3.09 -8.69 -5.88
N ASP A 63 -3.02 -8.83 -4.56
CA ASP A 63 -3.57 -7.87 -3.61
C ASP A 63 -2.47 -7.46 -2.62
N SER A 64 -2.17 -6.17 -2.56
CA SER A 64 -1.29 -5.57 -1.55
C SER A 64 -2.11 -4.78 -0.54
N ILE A 65 -1.82 -4.99 0.74
CA ILE A 65 -2.32 -4.19 1.86
C ILE A 65 -1.11 -3.71 2.66
N HIS A 66 -0.85 -2.42 2.64
CA HIS A 66 0.21 -1.79 3.42
C HIS A 66 -0.45 -0.90 4.48
N VAL A 67 -0.42 -1.33 5.73
CA VAL A 67 -0.89 -0.54 6.87
C VAL A 67 0.31 0.23 7.42
N ILE A 68 0.15 1.54 7.56
CA ILE A 68 1.18 2.45 8.03
C ILE A 68 0.68 3.15 9.28
N GLU A 69 1.51 3.17 10.32
CA GLU A 69 1.33 4.01 11.49
C GLU A 69 2.47 5.03 11.55
N VAL A 70 2.12 6.31 11.68
CA VAL A 70 3.06 7.43 11.73
C VAL A 70 2.90 8.12 13.08
N GLN A 71 3.93 8.06 13.90
CA GLN A 71 4.00 8.77 15.18
C GLN A 71 4.91 9.99 15.05
N GLU A 72 4.31 11.17 15.02
CA GLU A 72 5.05 12.44 14.96
C GLU A 72 5.66 12.74 16.34
N LYS A 73 6.98 12.96 16.41
CA LYS A 73 7.63 13.35 17.67
C LYS A 73 7.27 14.79 18.00
N GLN A 74 7.29 15.16 19.29
CA GLN A 74 6.91 16.50 19.79
C GLN A 74 7.60 17.68 19.08
N SER A 75 8.81 17.48 18.56
CA SER A 75 9.54 18.53 17.82
C SER A 75 9.01 18.77 16.40
N GLY A 76 8.16 17.88 15.87
CA GLY A 76 7.63 17.92 14.50
C GLY A 76 8.66 17.65 13.40
N ARG A 77 9.94 17.46 13.74
CA ARG A 77 11.05 17.30 12.79
C ARG A 77 11.37 15.86 12.43
N THR A 78 10.76 14.91 13.13
CA THR A 78 10.97 13.47 12.93
C THR A 78 9.67 12.74 13.23
N ALA A 79 9.44 11.65 12.51
CA ALA A 79 8.41 10.68 12.87
C ALA A 79 8.97 9.27 12.88
N HIS A 80 8.33 8.44 13.71
CA HIS A 80 8.49 7.00 13.68
C HIS A 80 7.43 6.41 12.76
N TYR A 81 7.86 5.57 11.82
CA TYR A 81 7.02 4.92 10.84
C TYR A 81 7.02 3.43 11.11
N LYS A 82 5.84 2.85 11.20
CA LYS A 82 5.64 1.41 11.29
C LYS A 82 4.81 0.95 10.12
N LEU A 83 5.41 0.11 9.28
CA LEU A 83 4.80 -0.47 8.11
C LEU A 83 4.53 -1.96 8.34
N THR A 84 3.26 -2.35 8.28
CA THR A 84 2.84 -3.76 8.23
C THR A 84 2.28 -4.04 6.84
N SER A 85 2.98 -4.85 6.06
CA SER A 85 2.62 -5.18 4.68
C SER A 85 2.18 -6.61 4.56
N THR A 86 1.00 -6.83 3.99
CA THR A 86 0.49 -8.14 3.58
C THR A 86 0.33 -8.15 2.06
N VAL A 87 0.97 -9.12 1.42
CA VAL A 87 0.76 -9.41 0.00
C VAL A 87 0.05 -10.74 -0.11
N MET A 88 -1.07 -10.75 -0.82
CA MET A 88 -1.80 -11.96 -1.20
C MET A 88 -1.62 -12.20 -2.69
N LEU A 89 -1.22 -13.42 -3.02
CA LEU A 89 -1.06 -13.87 -4.38
C LEU A 89 -1.93 -15.09 -4.61
N TRP A 90 -2.72 -15.04 -5.67
CA TRP A 90 -3.49 -16.17 -6.15
C TRP A 90 -3.19 -16.41 -7.62
N LEU A 91 -2.89 -17.65 -7.97
CA LEU A 91 -2.58 -18.11 -9.32
C LEU A 91 -3.33 -19.43 -9.58
N GLN A 92 -4.02 -19.47 -10.69
CA GLN A 92 -4.65 -20.68 -11.20
C GLN A 92 -4.20 -20.92 -12.62
N THR A 93 -3.66 -22.11 -12.89
CA THR A 93 -3.27 -22.52 -14.24
C THR A 93 -3.97 -23.81 -14.64
N HIS A 94 -4.28 -23.91 -15.94
CA HIS A 94 -4.84 -25.13 -16.52
C HIS A 94 -4.05 -25.50 -17.77
N LYS A 95 -3.26 -26.57 -17.67
CA LYS A 95 -2.46 -27.10 -18.79
C LYS A 95 -2.70 -28.59 -18.93
N THR A 96 -2.67 -29.10 -20.16
CA THR A 96 -2.96 -30.50 -20.47
C THR A 96 -2.09 -31.50 -19.70
N MET A 97 -0.80 -31.20 -19.50
CA MET A 97 0.12 -32.11 -18.81
C MET A 97 0.08 -32.03 -17.28
N SER A 98 -0.20 -30.85 -16.71
CA SER A 98 -0.20 -30.64 -15.26
C SER A 98 -1.60 -30.62 -14.64
N GLY A 99 -2.65 -30.71 -15.46
CA GLY A 99 -4.03 -30.52 -15.01
C GLY A 99 -4.28 -29.10 -14.48
N MET A 100 -5.21 -28.99 -13.53
CA MET A 100 -5.49 -27.76 -12.80
C MET A 100 -4.51 -27.61 -11.64
N MET A 101 -3.78 -26.50 -11.61
CA MET A 101 -2.92 -26.12 -10.49
C MET A 101 -3.41 -24.82 -9.88
N ASN A 102 -3.63 -24.83 -8.57
CA ASN A 102 -4.01 -23.67 -7.77
C ASN A 102 -2.90 -23.39 -6.76
N LEU A 103 -2.36 -22.17 -6.79
CA LEU A 103 -1.40 -21.67 -5.84
C LEU A 103 -1.97 -20.40 -5.24
N GLY A 104 -2.20 -20.40 -3.93
CA GLY A 104 -2.71 -19.24 -3.21
C GLY A 104 -2.01 -19.12 -1.88
N GLY A 105 -1.74 -17.89 -1.46
CA GLY A 105 -1.15 -17.63 -0.16
C GLY A 105 -0.99 -16.16 0.12
N SER A 106 -0.56 -15.87 1.34
CA SER A 106 -0.25 -14.52 1.78
C SER A 106 1.08 -14.50 2.54
N LEU A 107 1.83 -13.42 2.40
CA LEU A 107 3.00 -13.15 3.22
C LEU A 107 2.82 -11.80 3.91
N THR A 108 3.02 -11.78 5.23
CA THR A 108 3.00 -10.56 6.03
C THR A 108 4.39 -10.26 6.57
N ARG A 109 4.83 -9.01 6.45
CA ARG A 109 6.10 -8.51 7.01
C ARG A 109 5.85 -7.18 7.72
N GLN A 110 6.71 -6.87 8.68
CA GLN A 110 6.71 -5.59 9.39
C GLN A 110 8.09 -4.95 9.32
N LEU A 111 8.11 -3.62 9.18
CA LEU A 111 9.31 -2.80 9.21
C LEU A 111 9.01 -1.52 10.00
N GLU A 112 10.00 -1.04 10.74
CA GLU A 112 9.92 0.19 11.52
C GLU A 112 11.17 1.05 11.24
N ALA A 113 10.98 2.37 11.10
CA ALA A 113 12.07 3.30 10.83
C ALA A 113 11.74 4.72 11.33
N ASP A 114 12.78 5.45 11.75
CA ASP A 114 12.68 6.87 12.07
C ASP A 114 13.19 7.71 10.89
N HIS A 115 12.38 8.66 10.41
CA HIS A 115 12.78 9.58 9.34
C HIS A 115 12.54 11.04 9.71
N GLN A 116 13.35 11.93 9.12
CA GLN A 116 13.21 13.38 9.26
C GLN A 116 12.00 13.90 8.48
N ILE A 117 11.42 14.99 8.97
CA ILE A 117 10.30 15.71 8.37
C ILE A 117 10.71 17.18 8.26
N THR A 118 10.82 17.66 7.03
CA THR A 118 11.09 19.06 6.71
C THR A 118 9.80 19.82 6.42
N GLU A 119 8.86 19.15 5.78
CA GLU A 119 7.52 19.64 5.43
C GLU A 119 6.52 18.47 5.45
N PHE A 120 5.21 18.76 5.47
CA PHE A 120 4.21 17.72 5.68
C PHE A 120 4.09 16.73 4.51
N SER A 121 4.33 17.17 3.27
CA SER A 121 4.42 16.32 2.08
C SER A 121 5.53 15.27 2.17
N GLN A 122 6.58 15.50 2.99
CA GLN A 122 7.69 14.57 3.20
C GLN A 122 7.23 13.22 3.75
N HIS A 123 6.06 13.15 4.41
CA HIS A 123 5.48 11.88 4.83
C HIS A 123 5.24 10.93 3.66
N ILE A 124 4.80 11.43 2.50
CA ILE A 124 4.55 10.58 1.32
C ILE A 124 5.87 9.96 0.84
N ILE A 125 6.94 10.76 0.81
CA ILE A 125 8.28 10.30 0.39
C ILE A 125 8.86 9.30 1.39
N ASN A 126 8.63 9.49 2.69
CA ASN A 126 9.14 8.55 3.70
C ASN A 126 8.32 7.24 3.75
N ILE A 127 7.06 7.28 3.32
CA ILE A 127 6.17 6.11 3.25
C ILE A 127 6.41 5.29 1.96
N GLY A 128 6.64 5.96 0.84
CA GLY A 128 6.90 5.34 -0.47
C GLY A 128 8.29 4.74 -0.59
#